data_AF-A0A0D0EZ72-F1
#
_entry.id   AF-A0A0D0EZ72-F1
#
_cell.length_a   1.000
_cell.length_b   1.000
_cell.length_c   1.000
_cell.angle_alpha   90.00
_cell.angle_beta   90.00
_cell.angle_gamma   90.00
#
_symmetry.space_group_name_H-M   'P 1'
#
loop_
_entity.id
_entity.type
_entity.pdbx_description
1 polymer ?
#
loop_
_entity_poly.entity_id
_entity_poly.type
_entity_poly.pdbx_seq_one_letter_code
_entity_poly.pdbx_strand_id
1 'polypeptide(L)'
;MGIIDIFELVNKYSGAIAAFAAIGALIYARKAIKRTTEDNRKQILVGKFEEIYELVVLLSVEYGHLYDAYILFEKSLSTEIPEETRKAINENFRRAILKTNGKVEIEDLFTLTIRLNVLANAYLTGEIKFQIIGYSQLFEAIINVLKSRDLKVKEDEFPEILPTTEKVFELVNRMTARLVEVINLGSENKGYVEYRETVFKKQLGLRE
;
A
#
# COMPACT_ATOMS: atom_id res chain seq x y z
N MET A 1 -64.88 7.81 35.23
CA MET A 1 -63.60 8.33 34.74
C MET A 1 -63.76 8.63 33.28
N GLY A 2 -64.07 9.89 32.98
CA GLY A 2 -64.48 10.33 31.65
C GLY A 2 -63.26 10.57 30.75
N ILE A 3 -63.48 10.57 29.44
CA ILE A 3 -62.47 10.93 28.42
C ILE A 3 -61.82 12.30 28.72
N ILE A 4 -62.55 13.17 29.41
CA ILE A 4 -62.13 14.51 29.86
C ILE A 4 -61.01 14.44 30.92
N ASP A 5 -61.08 13.50 31.87
CA ASP A 5 -60.06 13.35 32.93
C ASP A 5 -58.71 12.86 32.36
N ILE A 6 -58.77 12.03 31.31
CA ILE A 6 -57.58 11.53 30.60
C ILE A 6 -56.92 12.67 29.81
N PHE A 7 -57.71 13.56 29.21
CA PHE A 7 -57.20 14.70 28.45
C PHE A 7 -56.47 15.71 29.34
N GLU A 8 -57.01 16.05 30.52
CA GLU A 8 -56.32 16.94 31.46
C GLU A 8 -55.05 16.31 32.02
N LEU A 9 -55.06 14.99 32.28
CA LEU A 9 -53.86 14.26 32.72
C LEU A 9 -52.77 14.30 31.64
N VAL A 10 -53.11 14.01 30.38
CA VAL A 10 -52.18 14.07 29.25
C VAL A 10 -51.65 15.48 29.05
N ASN A 11 -52.49 16.51 29.15
CA ASN A 11 -52.08 17.90 28.99
C ASN A 11 -51.15 18.35 30.13
N LYS A 12 -51.40 17.90 31.37
CA LYS A 12 -50.58 18.17 32.56
C LYS A 12 -49.19 17.53 32.50
N TYR A 13 -49.07 16.33 31.92
CA TYR A 13 -47.79 15.63 31.76
C TYR A 13 -47.15 15.81 30.36
N SER A 14 -47.82 16.48 29.43
CA SER A 14 -47.34 16.71 28.05
C SER A 14 -45.97 17.36 28.00
N GLY A 15 -45.71 18.35 28.87
CA GLY A 15 -44.42 19.03 28.97
C GLY A 15 -43.29 18.11 29.47
N ALA A 16 -43.60 17.22 30.42
CA ALA A 16 -42.64 16.22 30.90
C ALA A 16 -42.35 15.16 29.83
N ILE A 17 -43.38 14.67 29.13
CA ILE A 17 -43.24 13.72 28.02
C ILE A 17 -42.41 14.32 26.88
N ALA A 18 -42.68 15.59 26.52
CA ALA A 18 -41.92 16.31 25.51
C ALA A 18 -40.44 16.50 25.93
N ALA A 19 -40.18 16.81 27.20
CA ALA A 19 -38.82 16.93 27.73
C ALA A 19 -38.07 15.59 27.71
N PHE A 20 -38.70 14.48 28.10
CA PHE A 20 -38.09 13.15 28.01
C PHE A 20 -37.84 12.71 26.56
N ALA A 21 -38.77 13.00 25.65
CA ALA A 21 -38.61 12.75 24.22
C ALA A 21 -37.44 13.56 23.64
N ALA A 22 -37.30 14.83 24.03
CA ALA A 22 -36.21 15.69 23.60
C ALA A 22 -34.84 15.19 24.11
N ILE A 23 -34.75 14.78 25.38
CA ILE A 23 -33.52 14.19 25.95
C ILE A 23 -33.18 12.88 25.24
N GLY A 24 -34.16 12.01 25.00
CA GLY A 24 -33.99 10.76 24.26
C GLY A 24 -33.48 11.00 22.84
N ALA A 25 -34.06 11.97 22.13
CA ALA A 25 -33.62 12.36 20.80
C ALA A 25 -32.18 12.90 20.80
N LEU A 26 -31.81 13.68 21.82
CA LEU A 26 -30.46 14.24 21.95
C LEU A 26 -29.40 13.16 22.22
N ILE A 27 -29.73 12.17 23.05
CA ILE A 27 -28.86 11.00 23.28
C ILE A 27 -28.71 10.18 21.99
N TYR A 28 -29.82 9.95 21.27
CA TYR A 28 -29.79 9.23 19.99
C TYR A 28 -28.96 9.98 18.94
N ALA A 29 -29.16 11.29 18.79
CA ALA A 29 -28.41 12.13 17.87
C ALA A 29 -26.90 12.11 18.19
N ARG A 30 -26.52 12.20 19.47
CA ARG A 30 -25.12 12.10 19.89
C ARG A 30 -24.51 10.74 19.55
N LYS A 31 -25.26 9.64 19.78
CA LYS A 31 -24.83 8.28 19.43
C LYS A 31 -24.69 8.11 17.91
N ALA A 32 -25.62 8.65 17.13
CA ALA A 32 -25.57 8.63 15.68
C ALA A 32 -24.35 9.40 15.14
N ILE A 33 -24.12 10.63 15.62
CA ILE A 33 -22.94 11.45 15.24
C ILE A 33 -21.64 10.71 15.57
N LYS A 34 -21.55 10.11 16.76
CA LYS A 34 -20.36 9.33 17.15
C LYS A 34 -20.14 8.16 16.18
N ARG A 35 -21.18 7.39 15.88
CA ARG A 35 -21.11 6.26 14.93
C ARG A 35 -20.72 6.71 13.53
N THR A 36 -21.35 7.76 12.99
CA THR A 36 -21.01 8.32 11.68
C THR A 36 -19.57 8.82 11.64
N THR A 37 -19.07 9.42 12.72
CA THR A 37 -17.68 9.88 12.81
C THR A 37 -16.71 8.70 12.83
N GLU A 38 -17.04 7.63 13.56
CA GLU A 38 -16.25 6.40 13.59
C GLU A 38 -16.22 5.70 12.22
N ASP A 39 -17.37 5.59 11.56
CA ASP A 39 -17.49 4.98 10.23
C ASP A 39 -16.71 5.80 9.18
N ASN A 40 -16.83 7.13 9.18
CA ASN A 40 -16.07 8.00 8.28
C ASN A 40 -14.56 7.87 8.50
N ARG A 41 -14.11 7.84 9.77
CA ARG A 41 -12.70 7.64 10.10
C ARG A 41 -12.20 6.28 9.60
N LYS A 42 -13.00 5.24 9.80
CA LYS A 42 -12.67 3.89 9.32
C LYS A 42 -12.55 3.86 7.80
N GLN A 43 -13.48 4.47 7.07
CA GLN A 43 -13.42 4.53 5.61
C GLN A 43 -12.18 5.27 5.10
N ILE A 44 -11.84 6.41 5.71
CA ILE A 44 -10.62 7.14 5.37
C ILE A 44 -9.39 6.26 5.62
N LEU A 45 -9.34 5.57 6.77
CA LEU A 45 -8.23 4.69 7.10
C LEU A 45 -8.10 3.56 6.07
N VAL A 46 -9.20 2.85 5.76
CA VAL A 46 -9.22 1.80 4.73
C VAL A 46 -8.69 2.33 3.40
N GLY A 47 -9.19 3.48 2.93
CA GLY A 47 -8.73 4.07 1.67
C GLY A 47 -7.23 4.42 1.67
N LYS A 48 -6.67 4.83 2.81
CA LYS A 48 -5.23 5.11 2.93
C LYS A 48 -4.39 3.83 2.93
N PHE A 49 -4.90 2.75 3.51
CA PHE A 49 -4.24 1.46 3.45
C PHE A 49 -4.32 0.82 2.06
N GLU A 50 -5.44 0.97 1.35
CA GLU A 50 -5.57 0.55 -0.06
C GLU A 50 -4.56 1.30 -0.94
N GLU A 51 -4.40 2.61 -0.72
CA GLU A 51 -3.40 3.42 -1.41
C GLU A 51 -1.96 2.96 -1.13
N ILE A 52 -1.64 2.61 0.11
CA ILE A 52 -0.33 2.02 0.47
C ILE A 52 -0.15 0.67 -0.23
N TYR A 53 -1.16 -0.18 -0.22
CA TYR A 53 -1.14 -1.50 -0.87
C TYR A 53 -0.88 -1.36 -2.38
N GLU A 54 -1.59 -0.46 -3.04
CA GLU A 54 -1.44 -0.18 -4.47
C GLU A 54 -0.02 0.28 -4.79
N LEU A 55 0.53 1.23 -4.02
CA LEU A 55 1.89 1.73 -4.21
C LEU A 55 2.94 0.63 -4.03
N VAL A 56 2.80 -0.22 -3.00
CA VAL A 56 3.72 -1.35 -2.77
C VAL A 56 3.70 -2.32 -3.95
N VAL A 57 2.52 -2.66 -4.47
CA VAL A 57 2.39 -3.59 -5.60
C VAL A 57 2.91 -2.97 -6.90
N LEU A 58 2.53 -1.72 -7.19
CA LEU A 58 2.97 -1.01 -8.39
C LEU A 58 4.49 -0.90 -8.44
N LEU A 59 5.09 -0.40 -7.37
CA LEU A 59 6.54 -0.25 -7.27
C LEU A 59 7.22 -1.60 -7.48
N SER A 60 6.69 -2.71 -6.93
CA SER A 60 7.33 -4.03 -7.05
C SER A 60 7.58 -4.49 -8.49
N VAL A 61 6.68 -4.14 -9.41
CA VAL A 61 6.82 -4.44 -10.84
C VAL A 61 7.96 -3.60 -11.43
N GLU A 62 7.98 -2.32 -11.09
CA GLU A 62 8.98 -1.36 -11.57
C GLU A 62 10.38 -1.66 -11.01
N TYR A 63 10.48 -2.23 -9.80
CA TYR A 63 11.75 -2.69 -9.25
C TYR A 63 12.47 -3.62 -10.20
N GLY A 64 11.76 -4.58 -10.81
CA GLY A 64 12.37 -5.54 -11.74
C GLY A 64 13.04 -4.83 -12.92
N HIS A 65 12.39 -3.81 -13.47
CA HIS A 65 12.94 -3.01 -14.56
C HIS A 65 14.15 -2.17 -14.12
N LEU A 66 14.10 -1.58 -12.93
CA LEU A 66 15.22 -0.83 -12.35
C LEU A 66 16.40 -1.75 -12.02
N TYR A 67 16.14 -2.94 -11.50
CA TYR A 67 17.15 -3.94 -11.14
C TYR A 67 17.86 -4.48 -12.38
N ASP A 68 17.14 -4.77 -13.46
CA ASP A 68 17.76 -5.15 -14.74
C ASP A 68 18.72 -4.06 -15.26
N ALA A 69 18.30 -2.79 -15.17
CA ALA A 69 19.14 -1.66 -15.53
C ALA A 69 20.36 -1.52 -14.60
N TYR A 70 20.18 -1.73 -13.30
CA TYR A 70 21.25 -1.71 -12.29
C TYR A 70 22.31 -2.77 -12.60
N ILE A 71 21.90 -4.01 -12.87
CA ILE A 71 22.84 -5.10 -13.18
C ILE A 71 23.61 -4.82 -14.47
N LEU A 72 22.98 -4.22 -15.49
CA LEU A 72 23.68 -3.82 -16.71
C LEU A 72 24.69 -2.70 -16.44
N PHE A 73 24.34 -1.75 -15.59
CA PHE A 73 25.24 -0.67 -15.18
C PHE A 73 26.43 -1.20 -14.38
N GLU A 74 26.19 -2.05 -13.38
CA GLU A 74 27.25 -2.68 -12.57
C GLU A 74 28.22 -3.49 -13.46
N LYS A 75 27.68 -4.28 -14.40
CA LYS A 75 28.50 -5.03 -15.38
C LYS A 75 29.30 -4.11 -16.30
N SER A 76 28.78 -2.96 -16.69
CA SER A 76 29.50 -2.05 -17.59
C SER A 76 30.70 -1.37 -16.93
N LEU A 77 30.75 -1.35 -15.60
CA LEU A 77 31.89 -0.86 -14.82
C LEU A 77 32.98 -1.92 -14.62
N SER A 78 32.72 -3.19 -14.95
CA SER A 78 33.72 -4.26 -14.79
C SER A 78 34.91 -4.07 -15.74
N THR A 79 36.11 -4.06 -15.16
CA THR A 79 37.39 -3.98 -15.88
C THR A 79 37.77 -5.30 -16.56
N GLU A 80 37.15 -6.41 -16.16
CA GLU A 80 37.44 -7.75 -16.67
C GLU A 80 36.81 -8.02 -18.05
N ILE A 81 35.85 -7.19 -18.46
CA ILE A 81 35.12 -7.35 -19.72
C ILE A 81 35.83 -6.57 -20.85
N PRO A 82 36.03 -7.19 -22.04
CA PRO A 82 36.59 -6.52 -23.21
C PRO A 82 35.84 -5.23 -23.58
N GLU A 83 36.55 -4.24 -24.11
CA GLU A 83 35.97 -2.90 -24.33
C GLU A 83 34.79 -2.89 -25.31
N GLU A 84 34.82 -3.71 -26.36
CA GLU A 84 33.68 -3.83 -27.29
C GLU A 84 32.43 -4.41 -26.61
N THR A 85 32.60 -5.44 -25.78
CA THR A 85 31.53 -6.02 -24.98
C THR A 85 30.99 -5.00 -23.97
N ARG A 86 31.87 -4.19 -23.36
CA ARG A 86 31.49 -3.09 -22.45
C ARG A 86 30.65 -2.01 -23.15
N LYS A 87 31.00 -1.64 -24.38
CA LYS A 87 30.20 -0.71 -25.21
C LYS A 87 28.81 -1.27 -25.49
N ALA A 88 28.70 -2.55 -25.85
CA ALA A 88 27.42 -3.21 -26.07
C ALA A 88 26.55 -3.25 -24.79
N ILE A 89 27.16 -3.54 -23.63
CA ILE A 89 26.46 -3.52 -22.33
C ILE A 89 25.96 -2.10 -22.00
N ASN A 90 26.78 -1.06 -22.22
CA ASN A 90 26.38 0.33 -22.00
C ASN A 90 25.21 0.76 -22.90
N GLU A 91 25.17 0.32 -24.16
CA GLU A 91 24.04 0.56 -25.04
C GLU A 91 22.77 -0.18 -24.57
N ASN A 92 22.91 -1.41 -24.10
CA ASN A 92 21.78 -2.15 -23.51
C ASN A 92 21.27 -1.49 -22.23
N PHE A 93 22.15 -0.97 -21.38
CA PHE A 93 21.80 -0.18 -20.20
C PHE A 93 20.98 1.07 -20.58
N ARG A 94 21.44 1.84 -21.57
CA ARG A 94 20.72 3.02 -22.07
C ARG A 94 19.32 2.66 -22.56
N ARG A 95 19.19 1.55 -23.31
CA ARG A 95 17.89 1.04 -23.77
C ARG A 95 17.01 0.59 -22.62
N ALA A 96 17.55 -0.05 -21.60
CA ALA A 96 16.81 -0.47 -20.42
C ALA A 96 16.22 0.73 -19.67
N ILE A 97 17.02 1.78 -19.43
CA ILE A 97 16.56 3.03 -18.83
C ILE A 97 15.49 3.72 -19.68
N LEU A 98 15.69 3.79 -21.01
CA LEU A 98 14.68 4.35 -21.92
C LEU A 98 13.38 3.55 -21.93
N LYS A 99 13.46 2.22 -21.81
CA LYS A 99 12.28 1.34 -21.73
C LYS A 99 11.52 1.54 -20.42
N THR A 100 12.22 1.77 -19.31
CA THR A 100 11.62 2.17 -18.03
C THR A 100 10.90 3.51 -18.21
N ASN A 101 11.60 4.54 -18.71
CA ASN A 101 11.04 5.87 -18.98
C ASN A 101 9.86 5.88 -19.97
N GLY A 102 9.81 4.95 -20.93
CA GLY A 102 8.71 4.84 -21.89
C GLY A 102 7.41 4.28 -21.32
N LYS A 103 7.45 3.67 -20.12
CA LYS A 103 6.28 3.15 -19.41
C LYS A 103 5.87 4.03 -18.23
N VAL A 104 6.85 4.47 -17.44
CA VAL A 104 6.69 5.37 -16.29
C VAL A 104 7.96 6.21 -16.18
N GLU A 105 7.85 7.54 -16.07
CA GLU A 105 9.04 8.38 -15.91
C GLU A 105 9.73 8.07 -14.58
N ILE A 106 11.06 7.99 -14.55
CA ILE A 106 11.81 7.74 -13.31
C ILE A 106 11.47 8.80 -12.24
N GLU A 107 11.20 10.03 -12.65
CA GLU A 107 10.70 11.13 -11.79
C GLU A 107 9.36 10.78 -11.12
N ASP A 108 8.45 10.13 -11.85
CA ASP A 108 7.17 9.68 -11.30
C ASP A 108 7.39 8.56 -10.28
N LEU A 109 8.29 7.61 -10.55
CA LEU A 109 8.65 6.54 -9.61
C LEU A 109 9.22 7.10 -8.30
N PHE A 110 10.05 8.14 -8.39
CA PHE A 110 10.58 8.83 -7.21
C PHE A 110 9.45 9.48 -6.39
N THR A 111 8.50 10.13 -7.07
CA THR A 111 7.34 10.75 -6.42
C THR A 111 6.43 9.72 -5.74
N LEU A 112 6.19 8.58 -6.38
CA LEU A 112 5.44 7.46 -5.81
C LEU A 112 6.12 6.89 -4.57
N THR A 113 7.46 6.80 -4.59
CA THR A 113 8.26 6.32 -3.47
C THR A 113 8.18 7.25 -2.27
N ILE A 114 8.30 8.56 -2.47
CA ILE A 114 8.10 9.58 -1.43
C ILE A 114 6.68 9.48 -0.85
N ARG A 115 5.66 9.37 -1.71
CA ARG A 115 4.27 9.25 -1.27
C ARG A 115 4.07 8.03 -0.39
N LEU A 116 4.64 6.88 -0.76
CA LEU A 116 4.59 5.66 0.04
C LEU A 116 5.22 5.87 1.42
N ASN A 117 6.40 6.51 1.48
CA ASN A 117 7.09 6.80 2.73
C ASN A 117 6.24 7.71 3.65
N VAL A 118 5.64 8.77 3.10
CA VAL A 118 4.74 9.68 3.83
C VAL A 118 3.51 8.95 4.37
N LEU A 119 2.85 8.15 3.54
CA LEU A 119 1.66 7.40 3.95
C LEU A 119 1.99 6.37 5.02
N ALA A 120 3.09 5.63 4.86
CA ALA A 120 3.56 4.67 5.84
C ALA A 120 3.83 5.33 7.20
N ASN A 121 4.46 6.51 7.19
CA ASN A 121 4.73 7.25 8.41
C ASN A 121 3.48 7.77 9.11
N ALA A 122 2.48 8.20 8.35
CA ALA A 122 1.27 8.82 8.86
C ALA A 122 0.20 7.81 9.33
N TYR A 123 0.08 6.67 8.64
CA TYR A 123 -1.06 5.76 8.81
C TYR A 123 -0.70 4.36 9.32
N LEU A 124 0.56 3.95 9.25
CA LEU A 124 0.99 2.64 9.74
C LEU A 124 1.65 2.72 11.12
N THR A 125 1.64 1.60 11.83
CA THR A 125 2.30 1.44 13.13
C THR A 125 2.99 0.08 13.21
N GLY A 126 3.87 -0.09 14.21
CA GLY A 126 4.58 -1.35 14.44
C GLY A 126 5.56 -1.70 13.33
N GLU A 127 5.82 -2.99 13.16
CA GLU A 127 6.87 -3.49 12.26
C GLU A 127 6.56 -3.25 10.77
N ILE A 128 5.29 -3.35 10.37
CA ILE A 128 4.87 -3.15 8.96
C ILE A 128 5.19 -1.72 8.46
N LYS A 129 5.12 -0.72 9.35
CA LYS A 129 5.57 0.65 9.06
C LYS A 129 7.02 0.66 8.62
N PHE A 130 7.90 0.05 9.40
CA PHE A 130 9.34 0.05 9.12
C PHE A 130 9.70 -0.80 7.90
N GLN A 131 8.99 -1.90 7.66
CA GLN A 131 9.16 -2.71 6.45
C GLN A 131 8.86 -1.90 5.19
N ILE A 132 7.76 -1.13 5.20
CA ILE A 132 7.37 -0.30 4.05
C ILE A 132 8.30 0.90 3.87
N ILE A 133 8.77 1.52 4.96
CA ILE A 133 9.79 2.58 4.88
C ILE A 133 11.10 2.06 4.29
N GLY A 134 11.60 0.92 4.78
CA GLY A 134 12.81 0.30 4.23
C GLY A 134 12.64 -0.11 2.77
N TYR A 135 11.44 -0.55 2.39
CA TYR A 135 11.09 -0.80 0.99
C TYR A 135 11.11 0.48 0.14
N SER A 136 10.56 1.61 0.63
CA SER A 136 10.69 2.91 -0.05
C SER A 136 12.15 3.32 -0.21
N GLN A 137 12.96 3.19 0.84
CA GLN A 137 14.39 3.51 0.81
C GLN A 137 15.16 2.69 -0.21
N LEU A 138 14.84 1.40 -0.35
CA LEU A 138 15.42 0.56 -1.40
C LEU A 138 15.15 1.11 -2.82
N PHE A 139 13.96 1.66 -3.06
CA PHE A 139 13.63 2.29 -4.34
C PHE A 139 14.39 3.59 -4.57
N GLU A 140 14.48 4.43 -3.53
CA GLU A 140 15.26 5.66 -3.61
C GLU A 140 16.72 5.35 -3.92
N ALA A 141 17.30 4.34 -3.26
CA ALA A 141 18.68 3.90 -3.49
C ALA A 141 18.91 3.46 -4.93
N ILE A 142 18.08 2.57 -5.48
CA ILE A 142 18.27 2.09 -6.86
C ILE A 142 18.03 3.21 -7.89
N ILE A 143 17.03 4.07 -7.68
CA ILE A 143 16.78 5.23 -8.55
C ILE A 143 17.99 6.17 -8.52
N ASN A 144 18.51 6.48 -7.33
CA ASN A 144 19.65 7.37 -7.17
C ASN A 144 20.90 6.83 -7.84
N VAL A 145 21.19 5.52 -7.72
CA VAL A 145 22.30 4.86 -8.43
C VAL A 145 22.14 5.02 -9.94
N LEU A 146 20.95 4.76 -10.49
CA LEU A 146 20.70 4.83 -11.93
C LEU A 146 20.75 6.27 -12.48
N LYS A 147 20.24 7.25 -11.72
CA LYS A 147 20.26 8.67 -12.11
C LYS A 147 21.67 9.27 -12.02
N SER A 148 22.36 9.05 -10.91
CA SER A 148 23.71 9.58 -10.68
C SER A 148 24.79 8.83 -11.45
N ARG A 149 24.52 7.58 -11.84
CA ARG A 149 25.50 6.63 -12.39
C ARG A 149 26.70 6.46 -11.47
N ASP A 150 26.42 6.34 -10.17
CA ASP A 150 27.42 6.07 -9.15
C ASP A 150 26.91 4.98 -8.20
N LEU A 151 27.62 3.85 -8.17
CA LEU A 151 27.31 2.73 -7.28
C LEU A 151 27.51 3.08 -5.80
N LYS A 152 28.31 4.11 -5.48
CA LYS A 152 28.61 4.49 -4.10
C LYS A 152 27.44 5.15 -3.39
N VAL A 153 26.50 5.72 -4.14
CA VAL A 153 25.36 6.46 -3.58
C VAL A 153 24.44 5.58 -2.73
N LYS A 154 24.44 4.26 -2.96
CA LYS A 154 23.68 3.32 -2.11
C LYS A 154 24.44 2.85 -0.87
N GLU A 155 25.75 3.10 -0.74
CA GLU A 155 26.59 2.43 0.28
C GLU A 155 26.19 2.76 1.73
N ASP A 156 25.63 3.95 1.96
CA ASP A 156 25.19 4.37 3.30
C ASP A 156 24.02 3.54 3.84
N GLU A 157 23.10 3.11 2.97
CA GLU A 157 21.91 2.33 3.35
C GLU A 157 21.99 0.85 2.94
N PHE A 158 22.66 0.57 1.83
CA PHE A 158 22.83 -0.75 1.21
C PHE A 158 24.30 -0.94 0.80
N PRO A 159 25.20 -1.19 1.77
CA PRO A 159 26.64 -1.36 1.51
C PRO A 159 26.93 -2.59 0.64
N GLU A 160 26.08 -3.61 0.72
CA GLU A 160 26.17 -4.82 -0.09
C GLU A 160 25.42 -4.68 -1.43
N ILE A 161 25.24 -5.79 -2.14
CA ILE A 161 24.49 -5.84 -3.39
C ILE A 161 23.00 -5.55 -3.11
N LEU A 162 22.35 -4.82 -4.01
CA LEU A 162 20.89 -4.62 -3.93
C LEU A 162 20.16 -5.97 -4.03
N PRO A 163 19.05 -6.18 -3.30
CA PRO A 163 18.31 -7.43 -3.32
C PRO A 163 17.77 -7.75 -4.72
N THR A 164 17.72 -9.04 -5.07
CA THR A 164 17.16 -9.47 -6.35
C THR A 164 15.65 -9.23 -6.44
N THR A 165 15.12 -9.20 -7.66
CA THR A 165 13.68 -9.05 -7.92
C THR A 165 12.85 -10.09 -7.16
N GLU A 166 13.31 -11.34 -7.07
CA GLU A 166 12.63 -12.42 -6.35
C GLU A 166 12.55 -12.12 -4.86
N LYS A 167 13.65 -11.63 -4.26
CA LYS A 167 13.68 -11.29 -2.83
C LYS A 167 12.80 -10.10 -2.50
N VAL A 168 12.73 -9.12 -3.41
CA VAL A 168 11.80 -8.01 -3.29
C VAL A 168 10.35 -8.46 -3.43
N PHE A 169 10.05 -9.35 -4.37
CA PHE A 169 8.71 -9.91 -4.52
C PHE A 169 8.27 -10.72 -3.29
N GLU A 170 9.16 -11.53 -2.70
CA GLU A 170 8.92 -12.21 -1.43
C GLU A 170 8.60 -11.22 -0.29
N LEU A 171 9.36 -10.12 -0.20
CA LEU A 171 9.13 -9.07 0.79
C LEU A 171 7.76 -8.40 0.59
N VAL A 172 7.43 -8.04 -0.66
CA VAL A 172 6.17 -7.43 -1.04
C VAL A 172 4.99 -8.32 -0.66
N ASN A 173 5.04 -9.62 -0.97
CA ASN A 173 3.98 -10.56 -0.59
C ASN A 173 3.77 -10.66 0.93
N ARG A 174 4.86 -10.59 1.72
CA ARG A 174 4.74 -10.56 3.19
C ARG A 174 4.11 -9.25 3.67
N MET A 175 4.54 -8.11 3.10
CA MET A 175 3.99 -6.79 3.46
C MET A 175 2.51 -6.68 3.11
N THR A 176 2.11 -7.11 1.91
CA THR A 176 0.71 -7.06 1.45
C THR A 176 -0.19 -7.96 2.30
N ALA A 177 0.25 -9.16 2.66
CA ALA A 177 -0.47 -10.02 3.59
C ALA A 177 -0.70 -9.35 4.96
N ARG A 178 0.34 -8.73 5.53
CA ARG A 178 0.24 -8.01 6.81
C ARG A 178 -0.63 -6.76 6.72
N LEU A 179 -0.59 -6.03 5.59
CA LEU A 179 -1.48 -4.89 5.37
C LEU A 179 -2.94 -5.34 5.40
N VAL A 180 -3.29 -6.44 4.72
CA VAL A 180 -4.66 -6.99 4.74
C VAL A 180 -5.11 -7.36 6.15
N GLU A 181 -4.22 -7.98 6.95
CA GLU A 181 -4.49 -8.29 8.36
C GLU A 181 -4.79 -7.04 9.20
N VAL A 182 -3.99 -5.97 9.05
CA VAL A 182 -4.14 -4.73 9.81
C VAL A 182 -5.47 -4.03 9.50
N ILE A 183 -5.94 -4.09 8.25
CA ILE A 183 -7.20 -3.44 7.85
C ILE A 183 -8.42 -4.30 8.23
N ASN A 184 -8.19 -5.55 8.67
CA ASN A 184 -9.22 -6.55 8.92
C ASN A 184 -10.17 -6.73 7.72
N LEU A 185 -9.63 -6.62 6.50
CA LEU A 185 -10.36 -6.87 5.25
C LEU A 185 -10.35 -8.37 4.96
N GLY A 186 -11.41 -9.08 5.37
CA GLY A 186 -11.63 -10.47 4.96
C GLY A 186 -10.73 -11.51 5.63
N SER A 187 -10.61 -11.45 6.97
CA SER A 187 -9.80 -12.35 7.80
C SER A 187 -10.14 -13.86 7.72
N GLU A 188 -11.08 -14.28 6.87
CA GLU A 188 -11.44 -15.68 6.66
C GLU A 188 -11.14 -16.13 5.21
N ASN A 189 -9.85 -16.24 4.88
CA ASN A 189 -9.38 -16.74 3.57
C ASN A 189 -9.61 -18.25 3.34
N LYS A 190 -10.27 -18.97 4.26
CA LYS A 190 -10.46 -20.43 4.16
C LYS A 190 -11.20 -20.83 2.89
N GLY A 191 -12.25 -20.09 2.51
CA GLY A 191 -13.00 -20.37 1.28
C GLY A 191 -12.26 -20.00 0.00
N TYR A 192 -11.36 -19.02 0.04
CA TYR A 192 -10.61 -18.59 -1.14
C TYR A 192 -9.60 -19.62 -1.58
N VAL A 193 -8.85 -20.23 -0.65
CA VAL A 193 -7.86 -21.26 -1.00
C VAL A 193 -8.55 -22.45 -1.67
N GLU A 194 -9.65 -22.94 -1.09
CA GLU A 194 -10.43 -24.03 -1.69
C GLU A 194 -10.96 -23.65 -3.08
N TYR A 195 -11.55 -22.47 -3.23
CA TYR A 195 -12.02 -21.96 -4.53
C TYR A 195 -10.89 -21.85 -5.56
N ARG A 196 -9.72 -21.33 -5.17
CA ARG A 196 -8.56 -21.14 -6.03
C ARG A 196 -8.06 -22.47 -6.58
N GLU A 197 -7.87 -23.44 -5.68
CA GLU A 197 -7.32 -24.75 -6.03
C GLU A 197 -8.31 -25.62 -6.81
N THR A 198 -9.63 -25.48 -6.58
CA THR A 198 -10.63 -26.35 -7.21
C THR A 198 -11.29 -25.73 -8.45
N VAL A 199 -11.93 -24.57 -8.30
CA VAL A 199 -12.77 -23.94 -9.33
C VAL A 199 -11.92 -23.09 -10.26
N PHE A 200 -11.07 -22.23 -9.70
CA PHE A 200 -10.32 -21.24 -10.47
C PHE A 200 -9.24 -21.89 -11.35
N LYS A 201 -8.37 -22.73 -10.78
CA LYS A 201 -7.37 -23.50 -11.57
C LYS A 201 -8.04 -24.31 -12.68
N LYS A 202 -9.20 -24.94 -12.39
CA LYS A 202 -9.98 -25.68 -13.40
C LYS A 202 -10.46 -24.78 -14.53
N GLN A 203 -10.98 -23.60 -14.23
CA GLN A 203 -11.43 -22.64 -15.25
C GLN A 203 -10.29 -22.15 -16.14
N LEU A 204 -9.07 -22.05 -15.59
CA LEU A 204 -7.88 -21.67 -16.33
C LEU A 204 -7.25 -22.83 -17.12
N GLY A 205 -7.80 -24.04 -17.06
CA GLY A 205 -7.21 -25.23 -17.68
C GLY A 205 -5.89 -25.66 -17.03
N LEU A 206 -5.56 -25.14 -15.85
CA LEU A 206 -4.33 -25.38 -15.11
C LEU A 206 -4.44 -26.58 -14.16
N ARG A 207 -5.26 -27.59 -14.48
CA ARG A 207 -5.39 -28.75 -13.59
C ARG A 207 -4.05 -29.47 -13.45
N GLU A 208 -3.70 -29.72 -12.19
CA GLU A 208 -2.74 -30.73 -11.73
C GLU A 208 -3.10 -32.12 -12.24
#